data_AF-A0A1G2BPZ6-F1
#
_entry.id   AF-A0A1G2BPZ6-F1
#
_cell.length_a   1.000
_cell.length_b   1.000
_cell.length_c   1.000
_cell.angle_alpha   90.00
_cell.angle_beta   90.00
_cell.angle_gamma   90.00
#
_symmetry.space_group_name_H-M   'P 1'
#
loop_
_entity.id
_entity.type
_entity.pdbx_description
1 polymer ?
#
loop_
_entity_poly.entity_id
_entity_poly.type
_entity_poly.pdbx_seq_one_letter_code
_entity_poly.pdbx_strand_id
1 'polypeptide(L)'
;MDLKLTILLFTSVLTALVAAIVYLGNPRGVVQRSFVALISFFVIWALFVASVYLSRDAVTATFLTRMTTMASLITAFLFWNFCVQFPVKTLNTSHITRWLFIIMVCAVPLIMLNIGAYREVLPSAEGKIFIMNPLPFAIHIASILSIFGAAYWMLFKKHKLLSGLNKRLVDIVMVAAAIPIVAGLIFNLFFLNRFRNDLYMYGPCFTIFFTLAVAYLIIRSRK
;
A
#
# COMPACT_ATOMS: atom_id res chain seq x y z
N MET A 1 -25.99 5.42 -4.17
CA MET A 1 -24.66 4.80 -4.00
C MET A 1 -24.18 5.10 -2.60
N ASP A 2 -23.64 4.12 -1.89
CA ASP A 2 -23.12 4.32 -0.53
C ASP A 2 -22.04 5.41 -0.51
N LEU A 3 -22.10 6.33 0.44
CA LEU A 3 -21.13 7.41 0.62
C LEU A 3 -19.70 6.87 0.77
N LYS A 4 -19.52 5.76 1.50
CA LYS A 4 -18.22 5.11 1.71
C LYS A 4 -17.59 4.67 0.39
N LEU A 5 -18.37 3.97 -0.43
CA LEU A 5 -17.96 3.51 -1.76
C LEU A 5 -17.67 4.68 -2.70
N THR A 6 -18.48 5.74 -2.62
CA THR A 6 -18.29 6.96 -3.43
C THR A 6 -16.95 7.62 -3.13
N ILE A 7 -16.61 7.79 -1.84
CA ILE A 7 -15.32 8.36 -1.42
C ILE A 7 -14.15 7.48 -1.88
N LEU A 8 -14.26 6.16 -1.72
CA LEU A 8 -13.21 5.21 -2.12
C LEU A 8 -12.96 5.21 -3.64
N LEU A 9 -14.02 5.22 -4.45
CA LEU A 9 -13.90 5.29 -5.90
C LEU A 9 -13.35 6.63 -6.36
N PHE A 10 -13.85 7.74 -5.79
CA PHE A 10 -13.38 9.08 -6.10
C PHE A 10 -11.88 9.23 -5.80
N THR A 11 -11.44 8.82 -4.60
CA THR A 11 -10.02 8.84 -4.23
C THR A 11 -9.17 7.94 -5.11
N SER A 12 -9.67 6.77 -5.51
CA SER A 12 -8.98 5.87 -6.44
C SER A 12 -8.79 6.51 -7.82
N VAL A 13 -9.82 7.15 -8.36
CA VAL A 13 -9.76 7.88 -9.64
C VAL A 13 -8.77 9.04 -9.55
N LEU A 14 -8.85 9.88 -8.51
CA LEU A 14 -7.88 10.97 -8.33
C LEU A 14 -6.45 10.45 -8.22
N THR A 15 -6.23 9.37 -7.48
CA THR A 15 -4.93 8.73 -7.31
C THR A 15 -4.38 8.22 -8.64
N ALA A 16 -5.22 7.59 -9.47
CA ALA A 16 -4.87 7.15 -10.82
C ALA A 16 -4.53 8.33 -11.76
N LEU A 17 -5.33 9.41 -11.71
CA LEU A 17 -5.07 10.62 -12.50
C LEU A 17 -3.74 11.27 -12.14
N VAL A 18 -3.40 11.34 -10.86
CA VAL A 18 -2.09 11.87 -10.42
C VAL A 18 -0.94 11.02 -10.94
N ALA A 19 -1.07 9.68 -10.91
CA ALA A 19 -0.06 8.79 -11.50
C ALA A 19 0.10 9.04 -13.01
N ALA A 20 -1.01 9.18 -13.74
CA ALA A 20 -0.99 9.49 -15.16
C ALA A 20 -0.27 10.81 -15.46
N ILE A 21 -0.57 11.87 -14.69
CA ILE A 21 0.10 13.18 -14.83
C ILE A 21 1.62 13.05 -14.61
N VAL A 22 2.06 12.34 -13.58
CA VAL A 22 3.49 12.14 -13.30
C VAL A 22 4.18 11.35 -14.41
N TYR A 23 3.50 10.32 -14.94
CA TYR A 23 3.99 9.49 -16.04
C TYR A 23 4.17 10.29 -17.33
N LEU A 24 3.14 11.02 -17.74
CA LEU A 24 3.13 11.79 -18.99
C LEU A 24 4.22 12.86 -19.03
N GLY A 25 4.57 13.45 -17.88
CA GLY A 25 5.64 14.45 -17.83
C GLY A 25 7.03 13.88 -18.16
N ASN A 26 7.33 12.61 -17.84
CA ASN A 26 8.61 11.95 -18.17
C ASN A 26 8.47 10.42 -18.08
N PRO A 27 8.01 9.75 -19.15
CA PRO A 27 7.69 8.32 -19.11
C PRO A 27 8.93 7.42 -19.03
N ARG A 28 10.11 7.94 -19.42
CA ARG A 28 11.38 7.18 -19.39
C ARG A 28 12.06 7.25 -18.02
N GLY A 29 11.71 8.22 -17.19
CA GLY A 29 12.29 8.43 -15.88
C GLY A 29 12.07 7.25 -14.93
N VAL A 30 13.13 6.78 -14.29
CA VAL A 30 13.08 5.59 -13.41
C VAL A 30 12.24 5.85 -12.17
N VAL A 31 12.37 7.04 -11.58
CA VAL A 31 11.60 7.48 -10.41
C VAL A 31 10.11 7.59 -10.72
N GLN A 32 9.77 8.10 -11.89
CA GLN A 32 8.40 8.25 -12.37
C GLN A 32 7.76 6.89 -12.55
N ARG A 33 8.46 5.96 -13.20
CA ARG A 33 7.96 4.59 -13.40
C ARG A 33 7.78 3.84 -12.09
N SER A 34 8.72 3.97 -11.14
CA SER A 34 8.57 3.34 -9.83
C SER A 34 7.43 3.94 -9.01
N PHE A 35 7.26 5.27 -9.06
CA PHE A 35 6.11 5.95 -8.46
C PHE A 35 4.79 5.48 -9.08
N VAL A 36 4.68 5.49 -10.41
CA VAL A 36 3.47 5.06 -11.13
C VAL A 36 3.13 3.60 -10.82
N ALA A 37 4.11 2.71 -10.80
CA ALA A 37 3.89 1.31 -10.42
C ALA A 37 3.30 1.20 -8.99
N LEU A 38 3.89 1.91 -8.03
CA LEU A 38 3.39 1.96 -6.65
C LEU A 38 1.94 2.48 -6.59
N ILE A 39 1.67 3.61 -7.23
CA ILE A 39 0.35 4.24 -7.18
C ILE A 39 -0.71 3.40 -7.89
N SER A 40 -0.38 2.76 -9.01
CA SER A 40 -1.27 1.81 -9.66
C SER A 40 -1.68 0.67 -8.72
N PHE A 41 -0.76 0.20 -7.88
CA PHE A 41 -1.08 -0.84 -6.89
C PHE A 41 -1.88 -0.32 -5.69
N PHE A 42 -1.74 0.95 -5.30
CA PHE A 42 -2.70 1.56 -4.37
C PHE A 42 -4.12 1.58 -4.94
N VAL A 43 -4.27 1.91 -6.22
CA VAL A 43 -5.58 1.89 -6.90
C VAL A 43 -6.13 0.47 -6.99
N ILE A 44 -5.32 -0.50 -7.42
CA ILE A 44 -5.72 -1.92 -7.48
C ILE A 44 -6.16 -2.42 -6.09
N TRP A 45 -5.40 -2.09 -5.05
CA TRP A 45 -5.74 -2.44 -3.67
C TRP A 45 -7.08 -1.83 -3.25
N ALA A 46 -7.29 -0.54 -3.51
CA ALA A 46 -8.55 0.15 -3.22
C ALA A 46 -9.75 -0.48 -3.97
N LEU A 47 -9.55 -0.87 -5.24
CA LEU A 47 -10.58 -1.56 -6.04
C LEU A 47 -10.92 -2.94 -5.47
N PHE A 48 -9.93 -3.70 -4.98
CA PHE A 48 -10.22 -4.97 -4.30
C PHE A 48 -10.98 -4.75 -2.99
N VAL A 49 -10.62 -3.74 -2.19
CA VAL A 49 -11.37 -3.37 -0.97
C VAL A 49 -12.83 -3.01 -1.31
N ALA A 50 -13.04 -2.18 -2.34
CA ALA A 50 -14.37 -1.84 -2.83
C ALA A 50 -15.16 -3.08 -3.28
N SER A 51 -14.49 -4.01 -3.97
CA SER A 51 -15.10 -5.23 -4.45
C SER A 51 -15.50 -6.18 -3.32
N VAL A 52 -14.68 -6.28 -2.25
CA VAL A 52 -15.03 -7.05 -1.04
C VAL A 52 -16.34 -6.52 -0.46
N TYR A 53 -16.49 -5.19 -0.37
CA TYR A 53 -17.70 -4.57 0.14
C TYR A 53 -18.94 -4.84 -0.71
N LEU A 54 -18.79 -4.86 -2.03
CA LEU A 54 -19.88 -5.12 -2.98
C LEU A 54 -20.24 -6.61 -3.11
N SER A 55 -19.42 -7.51 -2.59
CA SER A 55 -19.60 -8.94 -2.76
C SER A 55 -20.81 -9.48 -2.00
N ARG A 56 -21.63 -10.30 -2.67
CA ARG A 56 -22.89 -10.83 -2.11
C ARG A 56 -22.77 -12.22 -1.51
N ASP A 57 -21.82 -13.03 -1.98
CA ASP A 57 -21.57 -14.40 -1.51
C ASP A 57 -20.22 -14.51 -0.79
N ALA A 58 -20.05 -15.56 0.01
CA ALA A 58 -18.85 -15.74 0.85
C ALA A 58 -17.61 -16.13 0.04
N VAL A 59 -17.79 -16.81 -1.09
CA VAL A 59 -16.69 -17.33 -1.93
C VAL A 59 -15.99 -16.16 -2.63
N THR A 60 -16.76 -15.31 -3.30
CA THR A 60 -16.27 -14.09 -3.97
C THR A 60 -15.60 -13.15 -2.98
N ALA A 61 -16.22 -12.92 -1.83
CA ALA A 61 -15.68 -12.06 -0.78
C ALA A 61 -14.34 -12.58 -0.24
N THR A 62 -14.23 -13.90 -0.03
CA THR A 62 -12.98 -14.55 0.41
C THR A 62 -11.89 -14.41 -0.64
N PHE A 63 -12.21 -14.65 -1.91
CA PHE A 63 -11.27 -14.47 -3.02
C PHE A 63 -10.76 -13.02 -3.09
N LEU A 64 -11.66 -12.04 -3.04
CA LEU A 64 -11.29 -10.62 -3.10
C LEU A 64 -10.50 -10.15 -1.87
N THR A 65 -10.77 -10.72 -0.70
CA THR A 65 -9.96 -10.46 0.51
C THR A 65 -8.53 -10.97 0.31
N ARG A 66 -8.35 -12.18 -0.25
CA ARG A 66 -7.02 -12.68 -0.61
C ARG A 66 -6.31 -11.77 -1.62
N MET A 67 -7.02 -11.30 -2.65
CA MET A 67 -6.47 -10.34 -3.61
C MET A 67 -6.06 -9.03 -2.95
N THR A 68 -6.84 -8.55 -1.97
CA THR A 68 -6.52 -7.36 -1.16
C THR A 68 -5.22 -7.56 -0.38
N THR A 69 -5.06 -8.71 0.27
CA THR A 69 -3.84 -9.09 1.02
C THR A 69 -2.61 -9.24 0.12
N MET A 70 -2.79 -9.76 -1.10
CA MET A 70 -1.71 -9.84 -2.10
C MET A 70 -1.30 -8.45 -2.60
N ALA A 71 -2.30 -7.61 -2.92
CA ALA A 71 -2.06 -6.25 -3.40
C ALA A 71 -1.31 -5.41 -2.36
N SER A 72 -1.60 -5.56 -1.07
CA SER A 72 -0.90 -4.84 0.00
C SER A 72 0.57 -5.26 0.14
N LEU A 73 0.90 -6.54 -0.05
CA LEU A 73 2.29 -7.02 -0.07
C LEU A 73 3.06 -6.48 -1.29
N ILE A 74 2.46 -6.54 -2.47
CA ILE A 74 3.09 -6.01 -3.70
C ILE A 74 3.30 -4.50 -3.56
N THR A 75 2.32 -3.81 -2.99
CA THR A 75 2.41 -2.37 -2.67
C THR A 75 3.61 -2.07 -1.78
N ALA A 76 3.82 -2.84 -0.69
CA ALA A 76 4.98 -2.66 0.18
C ALA A 76 6.30 -2.83 -0.60
N PHE A 77 6.39 -3.84 -1.46
CA PHE A 77 7.57 -4.09 -2.29
C PHE A 77 7.80 -2.97 -3.32
N LEU A 78 6.74 -2.46 -3.94
CA LEU A 78 6.83 -1.32 -4.86
C LEU A 78 7.22 -0.03 -4.13
N PHE A 79 6.80 0.14 -2.88
CA PHE A 79 7.25 1.26 -2.05
C PHE A 79 8.74 1.16 -1.73
N TRP A 80 9.24 -0.03 -1.39
CA TRP A 80 10.69 -0.27 -1.31
C TRP A 80 11.42 0.12 -2.59
N ASN A 81 10.94 -0.36 -3.75
CA ASN A 81 11.55 -0.03 -5.04
C ASN A 81 11.53 1.48 -5.32
N PHE A 82 10.43 2.17 -4.99
CA PHE A 82 10.35 3.62 -5.08
C PHE A 82 11.42 4.30 -4.20
N CYS A 83 11.53 3.92 -2.92
CA CYS A 83 12.50 4.48 -1.98
C CYS A 83 13.95 4.25 -2.41
N VAL A 84 14.26 3.13 -3.06
CA VAL A 84 15.60 2.86 -3.63
C VAL A 84 15.92 3.85 -4.74
N GLN A 85 14.96 4.21 -5.59
CA GLN A 85 15.17 5.09 -6.74
C GLN A 85 15.09 6.58 -6.38
N PHE A 86 14.18 6.96 -5.48
CA PHE A 86 13.89 8.36 -5.15
C PHE A 86 14.79 8.92 -4.03
N PRO A 87 15.23 10.21 -4.10
CA PRO A 87 15.20 11.08 -5.28
C PRO A 87 16.31 10.72 -6.28
N VAL A 88 17.39 10.11 -5.78
CA VAL A 88 18.48 9.54 -6.55
C VAL A 88 18.88 8.19 -5.96
N LYS A 89 19.41 7.29 -6.78
CA LYS A 89 19.95 6.00 -6.31
C LYS A 89 21.30 6.23 -5.65
N THR A 90 21.41 5.91 -4.36
CA THR A 90 22.62 6.16 -3.56
C THR A 90 23.36 4.89 -3.12
N LEU A 91 22.66 3.76 -3.03
CA LEU A 91 23.19 2.51 -2.47
C LEU A 91 22.94 1.33 -3.41
N ASN A 92 23.87 0.37 -3.44
CA ASN A 92 23.64 -0.91 -4.08
C ASN A 92 22.84 -1.82 -3.14
N THR A 93 21.58 -2.06 -3.49
CA THR A 93 20.64 -2.84 -2.67
C THR A 93 20.12 -4.10 -3.36
N SER A 94 20.81 -4.57 -4.41
CA SER A 94 20.37 -5.74 -5.19
C SER A 94 20.08 -6.97 -4.33
N HIS A 95 20.96 -7.26 -3.37
CA HIS A 95 20.80 -8.36 -2.43
C HIS A 95 19.56 -8.20 -1.55
N ILE A 96 19.34 -7.02 -0.97
CA ILE A 96 18.17 -6.73 -0.12
C ILE A 96 16.89 -6.82 -0.95
N THR A 97 16.87 -6.23 -2.15
CA THR A 97 15.72 -6.30 -3.06
C THR A 97 15.39 -7.74 -3.41
N ARG A 98 16.39 -8.59 -3.66
CA ARG A 98 16.19 -10.02 -3.92
C ARG A 98 15.57 -10.74 -2.72
N TRP A 99 16.05 -10.48 -1.50
CA TRP A 99 15.47 -11.06 -0.29
C TRP A 99 14.03 -10.61 -0.05
N LEU A 100 13.74 -9.32 -0.18
CA LEU A 100 12.38 -8.80 -0.04
C LEU A 100 11.44 -9.37 -1.11
N PHE A 101 11.94 -9.58 -2.33
CA PHE A 101 11.19 -10.25 -3.39
C PHE A 101 10.88 -11.71 -3.02
N ILE A 102 11.86 -12.46 -2.48
CA ILE A 102 11.64 -13.83 -1.99
C ILE A 102 10.60 -13.85 -0.89
N ILE A 103 10.69 -12.95 0.11
CA ILE A 103 9.69 -12.83 1.18
C ILE A 103 8.29 -12.60 0.59
N MET A 104 8.16 -11.68 -0.36
CA MET A 104 6.90 -11.41 -1.04
C MET A 104 6.37 -12.65 -1.77
N VAL A 105 7.20 -13.30 -2.60
CA VAL A 105 6.82 -14.47 -3.41
C VAL A 105 6.49 -15.68 -2.53
N CYS A 106 7.17 -15.89 -1.41
CA CYS A 106 6.88 -16.99 -0.49
C CYS A 106 5.63 -16.72 0.38
N ALA A 107 5.39 -15.46 0.76
CA ALA A 107 4.21 -15.10 1.55
C ALA A 107 2.90 -15.24 0.75
N VAL A 108 2.93 -14.96 -0.56
CA VAL A 108 1.72 -14.99 -1.41
C VAL A 108 1.05 -16.38 -1.45
N PRO A 109 1.74 -17.49 -1.75
CA PRO A 109 1.16 -18.83 -1.69
C PRO A 109 0.63 -19.19 -0.30
N LEU A 110 1.33 -18.82 0.78
CA LEU A 110 0.88 -19.08 2.15
C LEU A 110 -0.44 -18.38 2.48
N ILE A 111 -0.69 -17.22 1.85
CA ILE A 111 -1.94 -16.46 1.97
C ILE A 111 -3.02 -17.03 1.04
N MET A 112 -2.66 -17.46 -0.17
CA MET A 112 -3.58 -17.97 -1.19
C MET A 112 -4.08 -19.40 -0.92
N LEU A 113 -3.15 -20.28 -0.53
CA LEU A 113 -3.38 -21.72 -0.33
C LEU A 113 -4.08 -22.03 0.99
N ASN A 114 -4.30 -21.04 1.85
CA ASN A 114 -4.88 -21.27 3.16
C ASN A 114 -6.39 -21.52 3.06
N ILE A 115 -6.71 -22.76 2.68
CA ILE A 115 -8.01 -23.40 2.84
C ILE A 115 -8.22 -23.49 4.37
N GLY A 116 -9.19 -22.74 4.89
CA GLY A 116 -9.46 -22.65 6.33
C GLY A 116 -8.94 -21.38 7.03
N ALA A 117 -8.28 -20.45 6.32
CA ALA A 117 -7.83 -19.16 6.90
C ALA A 117 -8.94 -18.25 7.37
N TYR A 118 -10.16 -18.37 6.85
CA TYR A 118 -11.27 -17.52 7.25
C TYR A 118 -12.17 -18.33 8.15
N ARG A 119 -12.09 -18.05 9.45
CA ARG A 119 -12.77 -18.86 10.48
C ARG A 119 -14.28 -18.75 10.35
N GLU A 120 -14.79 -17.54 10.09
CA GLU A 120 -16.22 -17.29 9.94
C GLU A 120 -16.43 -16.08 9.03
N VAL A 121 -17.51 -16.11 8.25
CA VAL A 121 -18.12 -14.93 7.64
C VAL A 121 -19.26 -14.55 8.56
N LEU A 122 -19.02 -13.65 9.52
CA LEU A 122 -20.10 -13.18 10.36
C LEU A 122 -20.97 -12.22 9.52
N PRO A 123 -22.28 -12.50 9.36
CA PRO A 123 -23.20 -11.51 8.81
C PRO A 123 -23.27 -10.36 9.81
N SER A 124 -22.74 -9.20 9.44
CA SER A 124 -23.00 -7.94 10.14
C SER A 124 -24.10 -7.20 9.38
N ALA A 125 -24.82 -6.30 10.07
CA ALA A 125 -25.81 -5.42 9.47
C ALA A 125 -25.23 -4.50 8.37
N GLU A 126 -23.90 -4.42 8.27
CA GLU A 126 -23.13 -3.48 7.43
C GLU A 126 -22.10 -4.20 6.54
N GLY A 127 -22.04 -5.54 6.55
CA GLY A 127 -21.12 -6.32 5.72
C GLY A 127 -20.62 -7.63 6.34
N LYS A 128 -19.70 -8.28 5.64
CA LYS A 128 -19.13 -9.58 6.02
C LYS A 128 -17.81 -9.39 6.78
N ILE A 129 -17.72 -9.90 8.01
CA ILE A 129 -16.46 -9.89 8.78
C ILE A 129 -15.66 -11.14 8.43
N PHE A 130 -14.41 -10.96 8.00
CA PHE A 130 -13.48 -12.05 7.69
C PHE A 130 -12.43 -12.16 8.79
N ILE A 131 -12.53 -13.20 9.63
CA ILE A 131 -11.53 -13.47 10.65
C ILE A 131 -10.42 -14.33 10.04
N MET A 132 -9.27 -13.74 9.75
CA MET A 132 -8.08 -14.49 9.33
C MET A 132 -7.55 -15.36 10.48
N ASN A 133 -7.06 -16.55 10.16
CA ASN A 133 -6.34 -17.40 11.09
C ASN A 133 -5.11 -16.64 11.63
N PRO A 134 -4.80 -16.77 12.93
CA PRO A 134 -3.75 -15.98 13.56
C PRO A 134 -2.38 -16.14 12.91
N LEU A 135 -1.98 -17.36 12.52
CA LEU A 135 -0.66 -17.62 11.95
C LEU A 135 -0.47 -17.02 10.54
N PRO A 136 -1.35 -17.24 9.56
CA PRO A 136 -1.27 -16.55 8.25
C PRO A 136 -1.34 -15.03 8.37
N PHE A 137 -2.16 -14.54 9.30
CA PHE A 137 -2.25 -13.11 9.58
C PHE A 137 -0.92 -12.57 10.14
N ALA A 138 -0.31 -13.28 11.09
CA ALA A 138 1.00 -12.91 11.65
C ALA A 138 2.11 -12.93 10.58
N ILE A 139 2.15 -13.95 9.71
CA ILE A 139 3.10 -14.02 8.58
C ILE A 139 2.89 -12.84 7.63
N HIS A 140 1.64 -12.52 7.31
CA HIS A 140 1.31 -11.38 6.44
C HIS A 140 1.78 -10.05 7.04
N ILE A 141 1.44 -9.78 8.31
CA ILE A 141 1.85 -8.58 9.02
C ILE A 141 3.38 -8.50 9.13
N ALA A 142 4.04 -9.59 9.50
CA ALA A 142 5.51 -9.64 9.58
C ALA A 142 6.17 -9.36 8.23
N SER A 143 5.60 -9.87 7.14
CA SER A 143 6.10 -9.63 5.78
C SER A 143 5.94 -8.16 5.36
N ILE A 144 4.75 -7.58 5.58
CA ILE A 144 4.50 -6.15 5.33
C ILE A 144 5.46 -5.28 6.15
N LEU A 145 5.56 -5.52 7.46
CA LEU A 145 6.41 -4.73 8.36
C LEU A 145 7.89 -4.85 7.99
N SER A 146 8.35 -6.03 7.58
CA SER A 146 9.73 -6.22 7.13
C SER A 146 10.04 -5.41 5.87
N ILE A 147 9.13 -5.43 4.88
CA ILE A 147 9.33 -4.69 3.62
C ILE A 147 9.21 -3.17 3.84
N PHE A 148 8.19 -2.70 4.57
CA PHE A 148 8.05 -1.28 4.90
C PHE A 148 9.18 -0.79 5.81
N GLY A 149 9.60 -1.61 6.79
CA GLY A 149 10.74 -1.33 7.65
C GLY A 149 12.03 -1.15 6.86
N ALA A 150 12.27 -2.03 5.87
CA ALA A 150 13.38 -1.86 4.94
C ALA A 150 13.26 -0.56 4.13
N ALA A 151 12.06 -0.21 3.64
CA ALA A 151 11.84 1.04 2.90
C ALA A 151 12.13 2.28 3.76
N TYR A 152 11.69 2.31 5.01
CA TYR A 152 12.02 3.39 5.95
C TYR A 152 13.50 3.43 6.31
N TRP A 153 14.13 2.27 6.52
CA TRP A 153 15.56 2.18 6.73
C TRP A 153 16.35 2.77 5.53
N MET A 154 15.90 2.51 4.30
CA MET A 154 16.49 3.11 3.10
C MET A 154 16.34 4.63 3.09
N LEU A 155 15.14 5.15 3.36
CA LEU A 155 14.92 6.60 3.45
C LEU A 155 15.79 7.23 4.55
N PHE A 156 15.89 6.59 5.71
CA PHE A 156 16.75 7.07 6.80
C PHE A 156 18.24 7.06 6.44
N LYS A 157 18.72 6.01 5.75
CA LYS A 157 20.08 5.99 5.20
C LYS A 157 20.29 7.13 4.21
N LYS A 158 19.33 7.38 3.32
CA LYS A 158 19.38 8.51 2.38
C LYS A 158 19.37 9.86 3.08
N HIS A 159 18.55 10.04 4.13
CA HIS A 159 18.53 11.26 4.94
C HIS A 159 19.91 11.59 5.53
N LYS A 160 20.65 10.57 5.97
CA LYS A 160 22.01 10.74 6.52
C LYS A 160 23.07 11.03 5.46
N LEU A 161 22.90 10.50 4.24
CA LEU A 161 23.89 10.60 3.16
C LEU A 161 23.69 11.81 2.25
N LEU A 162 22.44 12.23 2.04
CA LEU A 162 22.10 13.32 1.15
C LEU A 162 22.12 14.67 1.88
N SER A 163 22.36 15.73 1.13
CA SER A 163 22.34 17.11 1.60
C SER A 163 21.42 17.99 0.74
N GLY A 164 21.17 19.22 1.19
CA GLY A 164 20.41 20.22 0.44
C GLY A 164 18.99 19.79 0.08
N LEU A 165 18.60 20.05 -1.18
CA LEU A 165 17.26 19.74 -1.70
C LEU A 165 16.92 18.25 -1.59
N ASN A 166 17.86 17.36 -1.95
CA ASN A 166 17.62 15.92 -1.96
C ASN A 166 17.30 15.37 -0.57
N LYS A 167 17.93 15.91 0.49
CA LYS A 167 17.60 15.56 1.87
C LYS A 167 16.17 15.97 2.22
N ARG A 168 15.77 17.21 1.89
CA ARG A 168 14.41 17.70 2.12
C ARG A 168 13.36 16.87 1.38
N LEU A 169 13.65 16.44 0.15
CA LEU A 169 12.75 15.54 -0.60
C LEU A 169 12.52 14.22 0.13
N VAL A 170 13.59 13.62 0.69
CA VAL A 170 13.50 12.39 1.49
C VAL A 170 12.68 12.63 2.76
N ASP A 171 12.90 13.73 3.47
CA ASP A 171 12.16 14.08 4.69
C ASP A 171 10.65 14.16 4.44
N ILE A 172 10.26 14.83 3.36
CA ILE A 172 8.85 14.96 2.99
C ILE A 172 8.27 13.58 2.62
N VAL A 173 9.00 12.72 1.90
CA VAL A 173 8.54 11.34 1.61
C VAL A 173 8.35 10.54 2.89
N MET A 174 9.27 10.64 3.86
CA MET A 174 9.15 9.92 5.13
C MET A 174 7.89 10.33 5.91
N VAL A 175 7.61 11.63 6.00
CA VAL A 175 6.42 12.17 6.67
C VAL A 175 5.15 11.80 5.89
N ALA A 176 5.15 11.99 4.57
CA ALA A 176 4.00 11.70 3.72
C ALA A 176 3.63 10.20 3.74
N ALA A 177 4.62 9.31 3.82
CA ALA A 177 4.40 7.87 3.94
C ALA A 177 3.90 7.46 5.33
N ALA A 178 4.21 8.24 6.38
CA ALA A 178 3.78 7.92 7.73
C ALA A 178 2.26 8.08 7.89
N ILE A 179 1.65 9.04 7.18
CA ILE A 179 0.20 9.30 7.22
C ILE A 179 -0.63 8.05 6.88
N PRO A 180 -0.50 7.44 5.68
CA PRO A 180 -1.28 6.24 5.34
C PRO A 180 -0.90 5.02 6.19
N ILE A 181 0.33 4.93 6.71
CA ILE A 181 0.71 3.83 7.61
C ILE A 181 0.02 3.98 8.95
N VAL A 182 0.10 5.15 9.59
CA VAL A 182 -0.55 5.42 10.88
C VAL A 182 -2.06 5.29 10.74
N ALA A 183 -2.65 5.86 9.68
CA ALA A 183 -4.06 5.68 9.39
C ALA A 183 -4.40 4.20 9.19
N GLY A 184 -3.63 3.47 8.39
CA GLY A 184 -3.82 2.03 8.18
C GLY A 184 -3.75 1.22 9.47
N LEU A 185 -2.80 1.52 10.37
CA LEU A 185 -2.71 0.86 11.68
C LEU A 185 -3.95 1.19 12.54
N ILE A 186 -4.34 2.45 12.59
CA ILE A 186 -5.51 2.89 13.38
C ILE A 186 -6.80 2.24 12.86
N PHE A 187 -7.08 2.36 11.56
CA PHE A 187 -8.33 1.92 10.94
C PHE A 187 -8.41 0.42 10.70
N ASN A 188 -7.28 -0.27 10.44
CA ASN A 188 -7.29 -1.70 10.13
C ASN A 188 -6.90 -2.61 11.31
N LEU A 189 -6.19 -2.12 12.34
CA LEU A 189 -5.84 -2.94 13.52
C LEU A 189 -6.59 -2.50 14.78
N PHE A 190 -6.66 -1.20 15.05
CA PHE A 190 -7.22 -0.68 16.30
C PHE A 190 -8.74 -0.62 16.27
N PHE A 191 -9.31 -0.01 15.22
CA PHE A 191 -10.75 0.10 15.05
C PHE A 191 -11.40 -1.23 14.67
N LEU A 192 -10.72 -2.09 13.91
CA LEU A 192 -11.25 -3.40 13.51
C LEU A 192 -11.58 -4.30 14.71
N ASN A 193 -10.83 -4.20 15.80
CA ASN A 193 -11.04 -4.98 17.03
C ASN A 193 -12.08 -4.36 18.00
N ARG A 194 -12.43 -3.07 17.86
CA ARG A 194 -13.23 -2.35 18.87
C ARG A 194 -14.49 -1.67 18.34
N PHE A 195 -14.54 -1.32 17.06
CA PHE A 195 -15.65 -0.63 16.40
C PHE A 195 -15.92 -1.31 15.06
N ARG A 196 -16.88 -2.25 15.06
CA ARG A 196 -17.39 -3.04 13.93
C ARG A 196 -17.05 -2.41 12.55
N ASN A 197 -16.13 -3.05 11.81
CA ASN A 197 -15.72 -3.01 10.39
C ASN A 197 -15.91 -1.79 9.45
N ASP A 198 -16.69 -0.79 9.80
CA ASP A 198 -17.14 0.29 8.91
C ASP A 198 -16.03 1.23 8.45
N LEU A 199 -14.95 1.30 9.23
CA LEU A 199 -13.87 2.25 8.98
C LEU A 199 -12.73 1.66 8.15
N TYR A 200 -12.70 0.33 7.98
CA TYR A 200 -11.67 -0.36 7.17
C TYR A 200 -11.65 0.16 5.73
N MET A 201 -12.80 0.53 5.17
CA MET A 201 -12.93 1.05 3.80
C MET A 201 -12.22 2.39 3.58
N TYR A 202 -11.94 3.17 4.64
CA TYR A 202 -11.26 4.46 4.51
C TYR A 202 -9.74 4.34 4.45
N GLY A 203 -9.16 3.18 4.80
CA GLY A 203 -7.70 2.97 4.76
C GLY A 203 -7.04 3.39 3.44
N PRO A 204 -7.56 2.94 2.28
CA PRO A 204 -7.02 3.36 0.98
C PRO A 204 -7.11 4.85 0.70
N CYS A 205 -8.11 5.56 1.25
CA CYS A 205 -8.30 6.99 1.02
C CYS A 205 -7.11 7.82 1.52
N PHE A 206 -6.40 7.36 2.56
CA PHE A 206 -5.23 8.07 3.09
C PHE A 206 -4.01 8.01 2.19
N THR A 207 -3.97 7.09 1.21
CA THR A 207 -2.88 7.01 0.23
C THR A 207 -2.83 8.24 -0.67
N ILE A 208 -3.92 9.01 -0.78
CA ILE A 208 -3.97 10.22 -1.61
C ILE A 208 -3.04 11.32 -1.08
N PHE A 209 -2.86 11.43 0.24
CA PHE A 209 -1.95 12.40 0.84
C PHE A 209 -0.50 12.13 0.42
N PHE A 210 -0.08 10.86 0.51
CA PHE A 210 1.21 10.43 0.00
C PHE A 210 1.32 10.70 -1.51
N THR A 211 0.31 10.30 -2.27
CA THR A 211 0.29 10.42 -3.74
C THR A 211 0.47 11.87 -4.18
N LEU A 212 -0.32 12.80 -3.63
CA LEU A 212 -0.26 14.21 -3.97
C LEU A 212 1.06 14.85 -3.54
N ALA A 213 1.50 14.62 -2.31
CA ALA A 213 2.74 15.17 -1.80
C ALA A 213 3.94 14.73 -2.66
N VAL A 214 4.06 13.42 -2.91
CA VAL A 214 5.19 12.86 -3.66
C VAL A 214 5.12 13.21 -5.15
N ALA A 215 3.93 13.22 -5.75
CA ALA A 215 3.76 13.69 -7.13
C ALA A 215 4.22 15.15 -7.29
N TYR A 216 3.82 16.03 -6.37
CA TYR A 216 4.27 17.42 -6.36
C TYR A 216 5.79 17.52 -6.31
N LEU A 217 6.45 16.74 -5.44
CA LEU A 217 7.91 16.69 -5.37
C LEU A 217 8.55 16.24 -6.69
N ILE A 218 8.05 15.16 -7.29
CA ILE A 218 8.58 14.60 -8.55
C ILE A 218 8.42 15.59 -9.72
N ILE A 219 7.34 16.38 -9.73
CA ILE A 219 7.09 17.38 -10.77
C ILE A 219 7.97 18.62 -10.52
N ARG A 220 8.04 19.10 -9.27
CA ARG A 220 8.80 20.30 -8.90
C ARG A 220 10.29 20.10 -9.04
N SER A 221 10.84 18.93 -8.71
CA SER A 221 12.28 18.65 -8.76
C SER A 221 12.87 18.57 -10.17
N ARG A 222 12.04 18.73 -11.21
CA ARG A 222 12.49 18.78 -12.62
C ARG A 222 12.75 20.20 -13.13
N LYS A 223 12.19 21.19 -12.44
CA LYS A 223 12.39 22.61 -12.75
C LYS A 223 13.61 23.12 -12.01
#